data_AF-A0A0G0QUI5-F1
#
_entry.id   AF-A0A0G0QUI5-F1
#
_cell.length_a   1.000
_cell.length_b   1.000
_cell.length_c   1.000
_cell.angle_alpha   90.00
_cell.angle_beta   90.00
_cell.angle_gamma   90.00
#
_symmetry.space_group_name_H-M   'P 1'
#
loop_
_entity.id
_entity.type
_entity.pdbx_description
1 polymer ?
#
loop_
_entity_poly.entity_id
_entity_poly.type
_entity_poly.pdbx_seq_one_letter_code
_entity_poly.pdbx_strand_id
1 'polypeptide(L)'
;MIYKHSYFKLDAESKKVFDENNKELALTGNAYRLLVFLCDKRNATITDINDYFDPAGAKDYTGNHIRQYRYKIHSIIGYGIIAYKNNIYSINGTISKYRNNADLELATIKIQESEKNQAEKETEKNEFETSRRKRNKLSKKEKLVIPSLLVFLIIFSTVVLKDKNKNYGIAKKSNLVNEIAENSNLKPQGDMLLIPAGEFFMGSTEKQAIEAWRKNDGGYDKEDYLAEYPQRKIMLGNFYIDKKEVSNSDYKMFVDARNHIAPALWSDQNLNSPSLPVVGVDWNDAEAFCRWLGKRLPTEAEWEKAARGPDGRIWPWGNAWDPAKDNHGMGTEYGFDESDGYKYTAPVGTELGVSPYGALNMAGNVYEWVADDFNAYPENDKYSQQDFNKGFKVFKGGAYTDGQSDQRPASRIGYQKDYKDVDIGFRCAKNE
;
A
#
# COMPACT_ATOMS: atom_id res chain seq x y z
N MET A 1 15.54 -23.52 14.84
CA MET A 1 16.05 -23.17 13.49
C MET A 1 15.66 -21.74 13.16
N ILE A 2 16.63 -20.92 12.73
CA ILE A 2 16.41 -19.52 12.35
C ILE A 2 16.66 -19.35 10.85
N TYR A 3 15.78 -18.62 10.18
CA TYR A 3 15.94 -18.19 8.78
C TYR A 3 16.09 -16.67 8.75
N LYS A 4 17.07 -16.16 8.01
CA LYS A 4 17.30 -14.71 7.83
C LYS A 4 17.24 -14.36 6.35
N HIS A 5 16.37 -13.41 6.04
CA HIS A 5 16.23 -12.73 4.76
C HIS A 5 16.67 -11.26 4.90
N SER A 6 16.67 -10.48 3.82
CA SER A 6 16.98 -9.03 3.88
C SER A 6 15.91 -8.21 4.60
N TYR A 7 14.65 -8.65 4.54
CA TYR A 7 13.48 -7.93 5.10
C TYR A 7 12.86 -8.63 6.32
N PHE A 8 13.30 -9.84 6.67
CA PHE A 8 12.74 -10.54 7.83
C PHE A 8 13.69 -11.58 8.44
N LYS A 9 13.43 -11.88 9.71
CA LYS A 9 14.00 -13.01 10.46
C LYS A 9 12.84 -13.89 10.94
N LEU A 10 12.85 -15.17 10.57
CA LEU A 10 11.90 -16.17 11.07
C LEU A 10 12.60 -17.09 12.06
N ASP A 11 12.07 -17.16 13.27
CA ASP A 11 12.45 -18.13 14.29
C ASP A 11 11.38 -19.23 14.36
N ALA A 12 11.69 -20.40 13.79
CA ALA A 12 10.76 -21.52 13.72
C ALA A 12 10.56 -22.23 15.06
N GLU A 13 11.42 -21.98 16.05
CA GLU A 13 11.37 -22.60 17.38
C GLU A 13 10.46 -21.80 18.31
N SER A 14 10.66 -20.48 18.39
CA SER A 14 9.73 -19.58 19.12
C SER A 14 8.44 -19.27 18.34
N LYS A 15 8.36 -19.68 17.06
CA LYS A 15 7.26 -19.41 16.11
C LYS A 15 6.99 -17.93 15.89
N LYS A 16 8.06 -17.13 15.81
CA LYS A 16 7.99 -15.67 15.64
C LYS A 16 8.64 -15.23 14.34
N VAL A 17 8.12 -14.15 13.78
CA VAL A 17 8.71 -13.43 12.64
C VAL A 17 9.04 -12.02 13.09
N PHE A 18 10.12 -11.47 12.57
CA PHE A 18 10.57 -10.11 12.87
C PHE A 18 10.98 -9.40 11.58
N ASP A 19 10.84 -8.08 11.52
CA ASP A 19 11.38 -7.24 10.43
C ASP A 19 12.91 -7.09 10.53
N GLU A 20 13.51 -6.33 9.61
CA GLU A 20 14.95 -6.00 9.65
C GLU A 20 15.37 -5.20 10.89
N ASN A 21 14.43 -4.55 11.57
CA ASN A 21 14.63 -3.74 12.79
C ASN A 21 14.44 -4.55 14.08
N ASN A 22 14.18 -5.86 13.99
CA ASN A 22 13.79 -6.76 15.09
C ASN A 22 12.44 -6.46 15.76
N LYS A 23 11.56 -5.69 15.14
CA LYS A 23 10.15 -5.57 15.56
C LYS A 23 9.44 -6.89 15.24
N GLU A 24 8.70 -7.43 16.19
CA GLU A 24 7.91 -8.65 15.98
C GLU A 24 6.73 -8.39 15.03
N LEU A 25 6.57 -9.27 14.04
CA LEU A 25 5.55 -9.23 13.01
C LEU A 25 4.49 -10.30 13.28
N ALA A 26 3.22 -9.91 13.30
CA ALA A 26 2.09 -10.75 13.71
C ALA A 26 1.61 -11.72 12.62
N LEU A 27 2.52 -12.52 12.04
CA LEU A 27 2.18 -13.53 11.05
C LEU A 27 1.76 -14.86 11.72
N THR A 28 0.54 -15.33 11.46
CA THR A 28 -0.02 -16.55 12.08
C THR A 28 -0.67 -17.50 11.06
N GLY A 29 -1.27 -18.60 11.53
CA GLY A 29 -2.07 -19.51 10.72
C GLY A 29 -1.32 -20.17 9.56
N ASN A 30 -2.02 -20.39 8.45
CA ASN A 30 -1.44 -21.02 7.25
C ASN A 30 -0.48 -20.09 6.49
N ALA A 31 -0.58 -18.77 6.66
CA ALA A 31 0.40 -17.81 6.13
C ALA A 31 1.77 -17.99 6.82
N TYR A 32 1.80 -18.11 8.16
CA TYR A 32 3.03 -18.48 8.86
C TYR A 32 3.59 -19.83 8.38
N ARG A 33 2.73 -20.87 8.25
CA ARG A 33 3.15 -22.19 7.78
C ARG A 33 3.72 -22.16 6.35
N LEU A 34 3.12 -21.39 5.44
CA LEU A 34 3.63 -21.21 4.08
C LEU A 34 5.03 -20.57 4.09
N LEU A 35 5.23 -19.54 4.91
CA LEU A 35 6.53 -18.88 5.02
C LEU A 35 7.61 -19.82 5.56
N VAL A 36 7.32 -20.57 6.64
CA VAL A 36 8.21 -21.61 7.17
C VAL A 36 8.57 -22.63 6.10
N PHE A 37 7.54 -23.12 5.38
CA PHE A 37 7.72 -24.13 4.35
C PHE A 37 8.61 -23.64 3.22
N LEU A 38 8.35 -22.46 2.64
CA LEU A 38 9.15 -21.91 1.54
C LEU A 38 10.56 -21.48 1.98
N CYS A 39 10.77 -21.17 3.26
CA CYS A 39 12.12 -20.95 3.81
C CYS A 39 12.96 -22.25 3.86
N ASP A 40 12.34 -23.41 4.04
CA ASP A 40 12.99 -24.73 3.99
C ASP A 40 13.06 -25.29 2.56
N LYS A 41 11.95 -25.21 1.83
CA LYS A 41 11.69 -25.69 0.47
C LYS A 41 11.60 -24.49 -0.47
N ARG A 42 12.77 -23.96 -0.85
CA ARG A 42 12.92 -22.71 -1.63
C ARG A 42 12.10 -22.63 -2.92
N ASN A 43 11.75 -23.78 -3.50
CA ASN A 43 10.92 -23.93 -4.69
C ASN A 43 9.93 -25.06 -4.40
N ALA A 44 8.63 -24.83 -4.53
CA ALA A 44 7.59 -25.82 -4.27
C ALA A 44 6.37 -25.64 -5.16
N THR A 45 5.73 -26.74 -5.54
CA THR A 45 4.44 -26.76 -6.24
C THR A 45 3.27 -26.70 -5.26
N ILE A 46 2.04 -26.54 -5.77
CA ILE A 46 0.83 -26.62 -4.94
C ILE A 46 0.75 -27.98 -4.22
N THR A 47 1.08 -29.09 -4.90
CA THR A 47 1.07 -30.43 -4.29
C THR A 47 2.02 -30.53 -3.10
N ASP A 48 3.27 -30.07 -3.24
CA ASP A 48 4.26 -30.07 -2.15
C ASP A 48 3.78 -29.27 -0.92
N ILE A 49 3.01 -28.20 -1.15
CA ILE A 49 2.46 -27.32 -0.11
C ILE A 49 1.22 -27.95 0.54
N ASN A 50 0.36 -28.61 -0.25
CA ASN A 50 -0.81 -29.33 0.26
C ASN A 50 -0.38 -30.47 1.19
N ASP A 51 0.58 -31.29 0.76
CA ASP A 51 1.15 -32.39 1.56
C ASP A 51 1.77 -31.89 2.88
N TYR A 52 2.22 -30.63 2.93
CA TYR A 52 2.76 -30.00 4.14
C TYR A 52 1.67 -29.46 5.08
N PHE A 53 0.57 -28.92 4.56
CA PHE A 53 -0.55 -28.43 5.39
C PHE A 53 -1.52 -29.51 5.82
N ASP A 54 -1.71 -30.54 5.00
CA ASP A 54 -2.56 -31.69 5.25
C ASP A 54 -1.86 -32.99 4.82
N PRO A 55 -0.94 -33.51 5.65
CA PRO A 55 -0.24 -34.77 5.37
C PRO A 55 -1.15 -36.01 5.38
N ALA A 56 -2.46 -35.86 5.61
CA ALA A 56 -3.45 -36.92 5.52
C ALA A 56 -4.38 -36.79 4.29
N GLY A 57 -4.26 -35.71 3.50
CA GLY A 57 -5.12 -35.45 2.35
C GLY A 57 -6.59 -35.18 2.71
N ALA A 58 -6.89 -34.73 3.93
CA ALA A 58 -8.27 -34.51 4.37
C ALA A 58 -8.89 -33.19 3.84
N LYS A 59 -8.06 -32.25 3.38
CA LYS A 59 -8.44 -30.94 2.84
C LYS A 59 -7.51 -30.53 1.70
N ASP A 60 -8.05 -30.49 0.48
CA ASP A 60 -7.34 -29.90 -0.66
C ASP A 60 -7.29 -28.37 -0.55
N TYR A 61 -6.07 -27.82 -0.59
CA TYR A 61 -5.87 -26.38 -0.78
C TYR A 61 -5.68 -26.10 -2.27
N THR A 62 -6.45 -25.15 -2.81
CA THR A 62 -6.30 -24.71 -4.20
C THR A 62 -5.19 -23.68 -4.33
N GLY A 63 -4.70 -23.42 -5.56
CA GLY A 63 -3.69 -22.38 -5.81
C GLY A 63 -4.09 -20.98 -5.29
N ASN A 64 -5.39 -20.67 -5.24
CA ASN A 64 -5.86 -19.41 -4.68
C ASN A 64 -5.69 -19.36 -3.15
N HIS A 65 -5.96 -20.45 -2.41
CA HIS A 65 -5.64 -20.53 -0.97
C HIS A 65 -4.15 -20.22 -0.71
N ILE A 66 -3.26 -20.81 -1.51
CA ILE A 66 -1.81 -20.60 -1.37
C ILE A 66 -1.41 -19.16 -1.73
N ARG A 67 -2.02 -18.56 -2.76
CA ARG A 67 -1.83 -17.14 -3.07
C ARG A 67 -2.26 -16.24 -1.92
N GLN A 68 -3.41 -16.52 -1.32
CA GLN A 68 -3.96 -15.72 -0.24
C GLN A 68 -3.09 -15.77 1.02
N TYR A 69 -2.50 -16.93 1.33
CA TYR A 69 -1.45 -17.05 2.34
C TYR A 69 -0.20 -16.24 1.98
N ARG A 70 0.17 -16.18 0.68
CA ARG A 70 1.21 -15.28 0.17
C ARG A 70 0.84 -13.80 0.31
N TYR A 71 -0.41 -13.37 0.09
CA TYR A 71 -0.81 -11.98 0.33
C TYR A 71 -0.72 -11.60 1.80
N LYS A 72 -1.21 -12.45 2.72
CA LYS A 72 -1.04 -12.25 4.17
C LYS A 72 0.44 -12.18 4.61
N ILE A 73 1.36 -12.75 3.82
CA ILE A 73 2.81 -12.57 4.00
C ILE A 73 3.28 -11.23 3.42
N HIS A 74 2.81 -10.84 2.23
CA HIS A 74 3.21 -9.60 1.58
C HIS A 74 2.72 -8.35 2.34
N SER A 75 1.52 -8.39 2.92
CA SER A 75 0.98 -7.31 3.75
C SER A 75 1.69 -7.12 5.09
N ILE A 76 2.23 -8.20 5.66
CA ILE A 76 2.86 -8.18 6.99
C ILE A 76 4.39 -7.99 6.91
N ILE A 77 5.04 -8.50 5.85
CA ILE A 77 6.51 -8.50 5.70
C ILE A 77 6.97 -7.58 4.56
N GLY A 78 6.13 -7.33 3.56
CA GLY A 78 6.44 -6.54 2.38
C GLY A 78 6.23 -7.30 1.07
N TYR A 79 5.95 -6.54 0.02
CA TYR A 79 5.68 -7.07 -1.31
C TYR A 79 6.87 -7.77 -1.95
N GLY A 80 6.59 -8.81 -2.74
CA GLY A 80 7.58 -9.49 -3.58
C GLY A 80 8.47 -10.51 -2.85
N ILE A 81 8.24 -10.78 -1.57
CA ILE A 81 8.98 -11.78 -0.77
C ILE A 81 8.78 -13.20 -1.32
N ILE A 82 7.53 -13.56 -1.62
CA ILE A 82 7.20 -14.82 -2.30
C ILE A 82 6.88 -14.53 -3.76
N ALA A 83 7.65 -15.14 -4.65
CA ALA A 83 7.33 -15.27 -6.06
C ALA A 83 6.48 -16.53 -6.29
N TYR A 84 5.67 -16.50 -7.33
CA TYR A 84 5.05 -17.67 -7.94
C TYR A 84 5.36 -17.56 -9.44
N LYS A 85 5.84 -18.62 -10.09
CA LYS A 85 6.18 -18.61 -11.52
C LYS A 85 6.25 -20.02 -12.06
N ASN A 86 5.66 -20.28 -13.23
CA ASN A 86 5.66 -21.60 -13.87
C ASN A 86 5.15 -22.71 -12.93
N ASN A 87 4.10 -22.44 -12.15
CA ASN A 87 3.56 -23.33 -11.11
C ASN A 87 4.52 -23.67 -9.94
N ILE A 88 5.53 -22.82 -9.67
CA ILE A 88 6.47 -22.97 -8.56
C ILE A 88 6.45 -21.73 -7.66
N TYR A 89 6.09 -21.89 -6.39
CA TYR A 89 6.25 -20.88 -5.35
C TYR A 89 7.67 -20.89 -4.83
N SER A 90 8.25 -19.70 -4.63
CA SER A 90 9.62 -19.54 -4.14
C SER A 90 9.81 -18.28 -3.33
N ILE A 91 10.82 -18.26 -2.46
CA ILE A 91 11.28 -17.00 -1.85
C ILE A 91 12.18 -16.29 -2.84
N ASN A 92 11.86 -15.03 -3.11
CA ASN A 92 12.69 -14.11 -3.85
C ASN A 92 13.78 -13.53 -2.93
N GLY A 93 15.03 -13.54 -3.39
CA GLY A 93 16.19 -13.12 -2.58
C GLY A 93 16.88 -14.27 -1.83
N THR A 94 17.86 -13.92 -1.00
CA THR A 94 18.74 -14.90 -0.34
C THR A 94 18.30 -15.15 1.09
N ILE A 95 17.89 -16.40 1.38
CA ILE A 95 17.72 -16.89 2.75
C ILE A 95 19.01 -17.55 3.24
N SER A 96 19.43 -17.19 4.46
CA SER A 96 20.43 -17.91 5.25
C SER A 96 19.77 -18.69 6.39
N LYS A 97 20.26 -19.91 6.68
CA LYS A 97 19.68 -20.84 7.66
C LYS A 97 20.68 -21.14 8.79
N TYR A 98 20.27 -20.95 10.04
CA TYR A 98 21.08 -21.10 11.25
C TYR A 98 20.38 -22.04 12.24
N ARG A 99 21.13 -22.73 13.12
CA ARG A 99 20.51 -23.70 14.04
C ARG A 99 19.72 -23.00 15.14
N ASN A 100 20.34 -22.00 15.75
CA ASN A 100 19.83 -21.19 16.86
C ASN A 100 20.24 -19.71 16.68
N ASN A 101 19.86 -18.84 17.62
CA ASN A 101 20.22 -17.42 17.59
C ASN A 101 21.73 -17.17 17.81
N ALA A 102 22.42 -17.97 18.62
CA ALA A 102 23.86 -17.81 18.86
C ALA A 102 24.70 -18.03 17.58
N ASP A 103 24.36 -19.02 16.75
CA ASP A 103 24.98 -19.25 15.43
C ASP A 103 24.78 -18.04 14.49
N LEU A 104 23.60 -17.39 14.56
CA LEU A 104 23.28 -16.21 13.77
C LEU A 104 24.05 -14.96 14.26
N GLU A 105 24.15 -14.77 15.57
CA GLU A 105 24.94 -13.69 16.17
C GLU A 105 26.43 -13.82 15.82
N LEU A 106 27.00 -15.01 16.01
CA LEU A 106 28.39 -15.33 15.63
C LEU A 106 28.66 -15.10 14.14
N ALA A 107 27.69 -15.42 13.26
CA ALA A 107 27.81 -15.13 11.83
C ALA A 107 27.72 -13.63 11.53
N THR A 108 26.83 -12.90 12.22
CA THR A 108 26.65 -11.45 12.03
C THR A 108 27.89 -10.67 12.46
N ILE A 109 28.49 -11.03 13.61
CA ILE A 109 29.75 -10.42 14.10
C ILE A 109 30.88 -10.63 13.07
N LYS A 110 31.06 -11.86 12.55
CA LYS A 110 32.10 -12.16 11.56
C LYS A 110 31.94 -11.37 10.26
N ILE A 111 30.69 -11.13 9.82
CA ILE A 111 30.41 -10.29 8.64
C ILE A 111 30.85 -8.85 8.92
N GLN A 112 30.42 -8.26 10.04
CA GLN A 112 30.79 -6.90 10.44
C GLN A 112 32.32 -6.71 10.59
N GLU A 113 33.01 -7.70 11.16
CA GLU A 113 34.48 -7.72 11.23
C GLU A 113 35.10 -7.79 9.82
N SER A 114 34.56 -8.60 8.90
CA SER A 114 35.06 -8.69 7.53
C SER A 114 34.87 -7.41 6.72
N GLU A 115 33.70 -6.76 6.85
CA GLU A 115 33.37 -5.48 6.20
C GLU A 115 34.27 -4.36 6.73
N LYS A 116 34.47 -4.30 8.06
CA LYS A 116 35.41 -3.35 8.68
C LYS A 116 36.84 -3.55 8.18
N ASN A 117 37.33 -4.78 8.17
CA ASN A 117 38.67 -5.12 7.66
C ASN A 117 38.83 -4.81 6.16
N GLN A 118 37.75 -4.86 5.38
CA GLN A 118 37.76 -4.48 3.96
C GLN A 118 37.79 -2.95 3.79
N ALA A 119 36.98 -2.21 4.56
CA ALA A 119 36.98 -0.75 4.56
C ALA A 119 38.32 -0.16 5.02
N GLU A 120 38.98 -0.77 6.02
CA GLU A 120 40.33 -0.40 6.45
C GLU A 120 41.36 -0.60 5.33
N LYS A 121 41.34 -1.74 4.63
CA LYS A 121 42.22 -2.00 3.47
C LYS A 121 41.97 -1.07 2.28
N GLU A 122 40.73 -0.71 2.01
CA GLU A 122 40.41 0.29 0.98
C GLU A 122 40.91 1.69 1.37
N THR A 123 40.84 2.04 2.66
CA THR A 123 41.40 3.28 3.20
C THR A 123 42.92 3.32 3.04
N GLU A 124 43.65 2.28 3.48
CA GLU A 124 45.11 2.17 3.29
C GLU A 124 45.52 2.24 1.81
N LYS A 125 44.78 1.58 0.92
CA LYS A 125 45.02 1.60 -0.54
C LYS A 125 44.83 3.00 -1.11
N ASN A 126 43.79 3.73 -0.67
CA ASN A 126 43.52 5.11 -1.08
C ASN A 126 44.59 6.08 -0.57
N GLU A 127 45.08 5.90 0.66
CA GLU A 127 46.21 6.68 1.20
C GLU A 127 47.53 6.39 0.45
N PHE A 128 47.79 5.13 0.10
CA PHE A 128 48.95 4.73 -0.68
C PHE A 128 48.92 5.33 -2.10
N GLU A 129 47.78 5.27 -2.79
CA GLU A 129 47.60 5.94 -4.08
C GLU A 129 47.77 7.46 -3.98
N THR A 130 47.21 8.09 -2.97
CA THR A 130 47.34 9.53 -2.73
C THR A 130 48.80 9.93 -2.49
N SER A 131 49.53 9.11 -1.73
CA SER A 131 50.96 9.27 -1.47
C SER A 131 51.83 9.04 -2.72
N ARG A 132 51.44 8.11 -3.60
CA ARG A 132 52.08 7.88 -4.92
C ARG A 132 51.82 9.06 -5.86
N ARG A 133 50.61 9.62 -5.89
CA ARG A 133 50.27 10.84 -6.65
C ARG A 133 51.05 12.06 -6.16
N LYS A 134 51.26 12.22 -4.85
CA LYS A 134 52.13 13.27 -4.27
C LYS A 134 53.59 13.09 -4.69
N ARG A 135 54.17 11.89 -4.58
CA ARG A 135 55.55 11.60 -5.02
C ARG A 135 55.76 11.85 -6.52
N ASN A 136 54.83 11.44 -7.38
CA ASN A 136 54.89 11.72 -8.82
C ASN A 136 54.78 13.23 -9.15
N LYS A 137 54.08 14.02 -8.32
CA LYS A 137 54.05 15.49 -8.42
C LYS A 137 55.38 16.13 -7.99
N LEU A 138 56.04 15.65 -6.93
CA LEU A 138 57.38 16.14 -6.54
C LEU A 138 58.41 15.85 -7.64
N SER A 139 58.47 14.61 -8.12
CA SER A 139 59.39 14.19 -9.19
C SER A 139 59.26 15.02 -10.48
N LYS A 140 58.05 15.48 -10.83
CA LYS A 140 57.83 16.43 -11.95
C LYS A 140 58.27 17.86 -11.64
N LYS A 141 58.23 18.29 -10.38
CA LYS A 141 58.68 19.63 -9.94
C LYS A 141 60.21 19.72 -9.88
N GLU A 142 60.87 18.65 -9.42
CA GLU A 142 62.33 18.57 -9.30
C GLU A 142 63.04 18.54 -10.66
N LYS A 143 62.39 18.00 -11.70
CA LYS A 143 62.88 18.07 -13.09
C LYS A 143 62.72 19.43 -13.77
N LEU A 144 62.19 20.45 -13.08
CA LEU A 144 61.88 21.76 -13.67
C LEU A 144 62.47 22.96 -12.90
N VAL A 145 63.43 22.77 -11.98
CA VAL A 145 64.07 23.88 -11.25
C VAL A 145 65.54 23.64 -10.92
N ILE A 146 66.46 23.80 -11.88
CA ILE A 146 67.84 24.31 -11.73
C ILE A 146 68.30 24.88 -13.10
N PRO A 147 68.89 26.09 -13.23
CA PRO A 147 68.88 27.25 -12.33
C PRO A 147 68.43 28.57 -13.03
N SER A 148 67.79 29.47 -12.28
CA SER A 148 68.31 30.85 -12.07
C SER A 148 67.40 31.60 -11.09
N LEU A 149 67.83 31.66 -9.83
CA LEU A 149 67.25 32.52 -8.79
C LEU A 149 67.90 33.90 -8.87
N LEU A 150 67.12 34.96 -9.12
CA LEU A 150 67.29 36.40 -8.81
C LEU A 150 66.04 37.09 -9.42
N VAL A 151 65.32 38.09 -8.87
CA VAL A 151 65.41 38.90 -7.64
C VAL A 151 64.02 39.54 -7.35
N PHE A 152 63.72 39.81 -6.08
CA PHE A 152 62.76 40.76 -5.44
C PHE A 152 61.70 41.53 -6.30
N LEU A 153 60.38 41.50 -6.00
CA LEU A 153 59.59 42.19 -4.92
C LEU A 153 59.09 43.62 -5.33
N ILE A 154 57.82 43.99 -5.01
CA ILE A 154 57.23 45.35 -4.74
C ILE A 154 55.96 45.81 -5.57
N ILE A 155 54.77 45.78 -4.91
CA ILE A 155 53.73 46.83 -4.65
C ILE A 155 52.95 47.64 -5.76
N PHE A 156 51.60 47.47 -5.77
CA PHE A 156 50.40 48.37 -5.95
C PHE A 156 50.18 49.48 -7.03
N SER A 157 48.86 49.71 -7.28
CA SER A 157 48.12 50.89 -7.86
C SER A 157 48.09 51.01 -9.41
N THR A 158 47.04 51.46 -10.14
CA THR A 158 45.94 52.47 -10.04
C THR A 158 44.71 52.06 -10.96
N VAL A 159 43.41 52.34 -10.72
CA VAL A 159 42.54 53.58 -10.84
C VAL A 159 42.32 54.10 -12.30
N VAL A 160 41.11 54.40 -12.87
CA VAL A 160 39.64 54.16 -12.61
C VAL A 160 38.75 54.62 -13.84
N LEU A 161 37.38 54.55 -13.79
CA LEU A 161 36.28 55.14 -14.67
C LEU A 161 35.49 54.16 -15.60
N LYS A 162 34.23 54.37 -16.08
CA LYS A 162 32.95 55.03 -15.62
C LYS A 162 31.91 55.06 -16.79
N ASP A 163 30.64 54.59 -16.65
CA ASP A 163 29.41 55.36 -17.05
C ASP A 163 28.00 54.71 -16.85
N LYS A 164 27.08 55.55 -16.35
CA LYS A 164 25.62 55.77 -16.60
C LYS A 164 24.55 54.64 -16.76
N ASN A 165 23.65 54.65 -15.77
CA ASN A 165 22.17 54.78 -15.85
C ASN A 165 21.33 54.02 -16.91
N LYS A 166 20.41 53.16 -16.41
CA LYS A 166 19.03 53.05 -16.90
C LYS A 166 18.08 52.77 -15.73
N ASN A 167 17.08 53.62 -15.52
CA ASN A 167 15.95 53.35 -14.62
C ASN A 167 14.96 52.40 -15.30
N TYR A 168 14.42 51.42 -14.56
CA TYR A 168 13.18 50.73 -14.89
C TYR A 168 12.25 50.72 -13.66
N GLY A 169 10.99 51.06 -13.89
CA GLY A 169 10.04 51.40 -12.84
C GLY A 169 9.51 50.20 -12.04
N ILE A 170 9.33 50.41 -10.74
CA ILE A 170 8.69 49.48 -9.81
C ILE A 170 7.16 49.60 -9.97
N ALA A 171 6.58 48.93 -10.98
CA ALA A 171 5.14 48.96 -11.23
C ALA A 171 4.61 47.74 -12.03
N LYS A 172 4.97 46.51 -11.63
CA LYS A 172 4.33 45.30 -12.20
C LYS A 172 4.28 44.05 -11.30
N LYS A 173 4.63 44.16 -10.02
CA LYS A 173 4.76 42.99 -9.11
C LYS A 173 3.52 42.73 -8.25
N SER A 174 2.58 43.67 -8.15
CA SER A 174 1.34 43.51 -7.36
C SER A 174 0.36 42.53 -8.00
N ASN A 175 0.12 42.65 -9.32
CA ASN A 175 -0.92 41.88 -9.99
C ASN A 175 -0.53 40.40 -10.11
N LEU A 176 0.74 40.10 -10.41
CA LEU A 176 1.21 38.71 -10.52
C LEU A 176 1.14 37.96 -9.18
N VAL A 177 1.33 38.65 -8.04
CA VAL A 177 1.21 38.02 -6.71
C VAL A 177 -0.25 37.71 -6.37
N ASN A 178 -1.20 38.57 -6.77
CA ASN A 178 -2.63 38.32 -6.58
C ASN A 178 -3.14 37.19 -7.49
N GLU A 179 -2.69 37.16 -8.75
CA GLU A 179 -3.06 36.13 -9.74
C GLU A 179 -2.48 34.74 -9.39
N ILE A 180 -1.31 34.70 -8.73
CA ILE A 180 -0.74 33.48 -8.13
C ILE A 180 -1.47 33.10 -6.83
N ALA A 181 -1.87 34.07 -5.99
CA ALA A 181 -2.63 33.80 -4.77
C ALA A 181 -4.04 33.23 -5.07
N GLU A 182 -4.72 33.71 -6.11
CA GLU A 182 -6.01 33.15 -6.55
C GLU A 182 -5.84 31.73 -7.12
N ASN A 183 -4.78 31.47 -7.90
CA ASN A 183 -4.47 30.10 -8.38
C ASN A 183 -4.03 29.13 -7.27
N SER A 184 -3.57 29.62 -6.11
CA SER A 184 -3.15 28.75 -4.99
C SER A 184 -4.31 28.05 -4.26
N ASN A 185 -5.57 28.37 -4.60
CA ASN A 185 -6.78 27.83 -3.96
C ASN A 185 -7.58 26.85 -4.84
N LEU A 186 -7.05 26.41 -5.98
CA LEU A 186 -7.66 25.34 -6.75
C LEU A 186 -7.58 24.02 -5.95
N LYS A 187 -8.70 23.67 -5.30
CA LYS A 187 -8.98 22.32 -4.80
C LYS A 187 -9.66 21.50 -5.91
N PRO A 188 -9.51 20.16 -5.93
CA PRO A 188 -10.24 19.33 -6.87
C PRO A 188 -11.76 19.52 -6.72
N GLN A 189 -12.43 19.81 -7.83
CA GLN A 189 -13.90 19.86 -7.88
C GLN A 189 -14.39 18.44 -8.16
N GLY A 190 -14.85 17.76 -7.10
CA GLY A 190 -15.41 16.41 -7.20
C GLY A 190 -16.94 16.44 -7.22
N ASP A 191 -17.53 15.79 -8.21
CA ASP A 191 -18.98 15.53 -8.27
C ASP A 191 -19.42 14.72 -7.05
N MET A 192 -20.32 15.29 -6.24
CA MET A 192 -20.94 14.60 -5.11
C MET A 192 -22.39 14.27 -5.41
N LEU A 193 -22.82 13.09 -4.99
CA LEU A 193 -24.17 12.58 -5.12
C LEU A 193 -24.91 12.77 -3.81
N LEU A 194 -26.12 13.34 -3.87
CA LEU A 194 -27.04 13.36 -2.73
C LEU A 194 -27.62 11.97 -2.53
N ILE A 195 -27.30 11.34 -1.40
CA ILE A 195 -27.95 10.12 -0.95
C ILE A 195 -29.12 10.51 -0.05
N PRO A 196 -30.38 10.23 -0.44
CA PRO A 196 -31.56 10.71 0.28
C PRO A 196 -31.73 10.01 1.63
N ALA A 197 -32.27 10.74 2.60
CA ALA A 197 -32.66 10.23 3.91
C ALA A 197 -33.62 9.04 3.78
N GLY A 198 -33.51 8.10 4.71
CA GLY A 198 -34.36 6.91 4.74
C GLY A 198 -33.65 5.67 5.26
N GLU A 199 -34.46 4.64 5.48
CA GLU A 199 -34.03 3.32 5.91
C GLU A 199 -33.32 2.55 4.79
N PHE A 200 -32.32 1.76 5.14
CA PHE A 200 -31.74 0.73 4.27
C PHE A 200 -31.37 -0.51 5.10
N PHE A 201 -31.15 -1.64 4.41
CA PHE A 201 -30.56 -2.83 5.03
C PHE A 201 -29.03 -2.71 5.01
N MET A 202 -28.41 -2.74 6.19
CA MET A 202 -26.96 -2.83 6.36
C MET A 202 -26.56 -4.27 6.70
N GLY A 203 -25.46 -4.76 6.13
CA GLY A 203 -24.94 -6.10 6.38
C GLY A 203 -25.70 -7.24 5.69
N SER A 204 -25.31 -8.47 6.03
CA SER A 204 -25.72 -9.70 5.37
C SER A 204 -26.43 -10.64 6.33
N THR A 205 -27.41 -11.39 5.81
CA THR A 205 -27.98 -12.52 6.56
C THR A 205 -26.91 -13.60 6.75
N GLU A 206 -27.03 -14.45 7.78
CA GLU A 206 -26.07 -15.55 8.01
C GLU A 206 -25.95 -16.46 6.78
N LYS A 207 -27.05 -16.68 6.05
CA LYS A 207 -27.05 -17.42 4.79
C LYS A 207 -26.22 -16.72 3.69
N GLN A 208 -26.31 -15.40 3.55
CA GLN A 208 -25.51 -14.65 2.58
C GLN A 208 -24.03 -14.66 2.93
N ALA A 209 -23.68 -14.45 4.21
CA ALA A 209 -22.31 -14.54 4.70
C ALA A 209 -21.68 -15.94 4.45
N ILE A 210 -22.40 -17.01 4.82
CA ILE A 210 -21.93 -18.39 4.59
C ILE A 210 -21.82 -18.72 3.10
N GLU A 211 -22.72 -18.21 2.26
CA GLU A 211 -22.67 -18.41 0.81
C GLU A 211 -21.52 -17.64 0.15
N ALA A 212 -21.23 -16.42 0.62
CA ALA A 212 -20.05 -15.66 0.19
C ALA A 212 -18.75 -16.36 0.58
N TRP A 213 -18.64 -16.84 1.83
CA TRP A 213 -17.51 -17.66 2.27
C TRP A 213 -17.30 -18.90 1.38
N ARG A 214 -18.37 -19.63 1.03
CA ARG A 214 -18.27 -20.80 0.14
C ARG A 214 -17.86 -20.48 -1.30
N LYS A 215 -18.03 -19.23 -1.73
CA LYS A 215 -17.77 -18.73 -3.08
C LYS A 215 -16.51 -17.87 -3.18
N ASN A 216 -15.82 -17.64 -2.07
CA ASN A 216 -14.57 -16.90 -2.09
C ASN A 216 -13.49 -17.69 -2.83
N ASP A 217 -12.44 -16.99 -3.24
CA ASP A 217 -11.24 -17.60 -3.80
C ASP A 217 -10.27 -18.04 -2.69
N GLY A 218 -10.77 -18.25 -1.46
CA GLY A 218 -9.97 -18.36 -0.25
C GLY A 218 -9.47 -17.01 0.25
N GLY A 219 -8.83 -17.01 1.42
CA GLY A 219 -8.17 -15.83 2.00
C GLY A 219 -8.83 -15.31 3.25
N TYR A 220 -10.16 -15.31 3.30
CA TYR A 220 -10.93 -15.02 4.50
C TYR A 220 -11.58 -16.31 5.03
N ASP A 221 -11.49 -16.53 6.34
CA ASP A 221 -12.09 -17.68 7.01
C ASP A 221 -13.61 -17.47 7.16
N LYS A 222 -14.36 -18.49 7.60
CA LYS A 222 -15.84 -18.39 7.69
C LYS A 222 -16.25 -17.26 8.62
N GLU A 223 -15.50 -17.10 9.69
CA GLU A 223 -15.66 -16.08 10.71
C GLU A 223 -15.55 -14.69 10.08
N ASP A 224 -14.54 -14.41 9.25
CA ASP A 224 -14.38 -13.10 8.58
C ASP A 224 -15.65 -12.65 7.83
N TYR A 225 -16.33 -13.54 7.08
CA TYR A 225 -17.62 -13.24 6.44
C TYR A 225 -18.79 -13.12 7.42
N LEU A 226 -18.68 -13.64 8.64
CA LEU A 226 -19.68 -13.41 9.70
C LEU A 226 -19.49 -12.06 10.39
N ALA A 227 -18.47 -11.26 10.06
CA ALA A 227 -18.33 -9.89 10.56
C ALA A 227 -19.42 -8.93 10.04
N GLU A 228 -20.01 -9.22 8.87
CA GLU A 228 -21.12 -8.48 8.24
C GLU A 228 -22.52 -8.93 8.70
N TYR A 229 -22.59 -9.92 9.60
CA TYR A 229 -23.83 -10.33 10.27
C TYR A 229 -24.09 -9.49 11.55
N PRO A 230 -25.35 -9.31 11.99
CA PRO A 230 -26.60 -9.57 11.28
C PRO A 230 -26.96 -8.45 10.30
N GLN A 231 -27.72 -8.81 9.25
CA GLN A 231 -28.42 -7.82 8.44
C GLN A 231 -29.46 -7.08 9.30
N ARG A 232 -29.37 -5.75 9.29
CA ARG A 232 -30.14 -4.86 10.16
C ARG A 232 -30.64 -3.64 9.40
N LYS A 233 -31.79 -3.10 9.82
CA LYS A 233 -32.35 -1.85 9.28
C LYS A 233 -31.69 -0.66 9.94
N ILE A 234 -31.19 0.28 9.14
CA ILE A 234 -30.54 1.51 9.62
C ILE A 234 -31.19 2.71 8.95
N MET A 235 -31.60 3.70 9.75
CA MET A 235 -32.07 5.00 9.28
C MET A 235 -30.88 5.95 9.15
N LEU A 236 -30.68 6.53 7.97
CA LEU A 236 -29.71 7.60 7.74
C LEU A 236 -30.42 8.87 7.27
N GLY A 237 -29.85 10.03 7.62
CA GLY A 237 -30.24 11.32 7.06
C GLY A 237 -29.79 11.50 5.60
N ASN A 238 -29.99 12.71 5.07
CA ASN A 238 -29.36 13.11 3.82
C ASN A 238 -27.86 13.26 4.02
N PHE A 239 -27.07 12.85 3.04
CA PHE A 239 -25.63 13.13 2.99
C PHE A 239 -25.16 13.16 1.54
N TYR A 240 -24.01 13.79 1.31
CA TYR A 240 -23.32 13.78 0.04
C TYR A 240 -22.17 12.77 0.08
N ILE A 241 -21.97 12.00 -0.98
CA ILE A 241 -20.79 11.14 -1.17
C ILE A 241 -20.16 11.42 -2.54
N ASP A 242 -18.84 11.31 -2.65
CA ASP A 242 -18.15 11.46 -3.93
C ASP A 242 -18.62 10.38 -4.91
N LYS A 243 -18.91 10.79 -6.16
CA LYS A 243 -19.35 9.88 -7.22
C LYS A 243 -18.35 8.77 -7.51
N LYS A 244 -17.07 9.01 -7.24
CA LYS A 244 -15.92 8.16 -7.57
C LYS A 244 -14.87 8.24 -6.47
N GLU A 245 -13.91 7.34 -6.49
CA GLU A 245 -12.72 7.37 -5.63
C GLU A 245 -11.85 8.60 -5.91
N VAL A 246 -11.03 8.99 -4.93
CA VAL A 246 -10.07 10.06 -5.09
C VAL A 246 -9.01 9.64 -6.11
N SER A 247 -8.79 10.44 -7.16
CA SER A 247 -7.77 10.13 -8.17
C SER A 247 -6.36 10.53 -7.73
N ASN A 248 -5.34 9.95 -8.37
CA ASN A 248 -3.96 10.42 -8.23
C ASN A 248 -3.81 11.91 -8.59
N SER A 249 -4.53 12.43 -9.59
CA SER A 249 -4.52 13.87 -9.87
C SER A 249 -5.07 14.71 -8.71
N ASP A 250 -6.17 14.29 -8.10
CA ASP A 250 -6.80 15.01 -6.98
C ASP A 250 -5.89 14.96 -5.74
N TYR A 251 -5.34 13.78 -5.42
CA TYR A 251 -4.42 13.59 -4.30
C TYR A 251 -3.10 14.35 -4.49
N LYS A 252 -2.60 14.47 -5.74
CA LYS A 252 -1.42 15.29 -6.02
C LYS A 252 -1.62 16.76 -5.63
N MET A 253 -2.81 17.32 -5.85
CA MET A 253 -3.12 18.70 -5.46
C MET A 253 -3.04 18.88 -3.93
N PHE A 254 -3.43 17.88 -3.14
CA PHE A 254 -3.28 17.88 -1.69
C PHE A 254 -1.81 17.80 -1.26
N VAL A 255 -1.02 16.89 -1.86
CA VAL A 255 0.43 16.76 -1.62
C VAL A 255 1.13 18.09 -1.87
N ASP A 256 0.90 18.72 -3.02
CA ASP A 256 1.51 19.99 -3.39
C ASP A 256 1.06 21.14 -2.47
N ALA A 257 -0.24 21.24 -2.15
CA ALA A 257 -0.81 22.33 -1.35
C ALA A 257 -0.50 22.24 0.16
N ARG A 258 -0.18 21.05 0.67
CA ARG A 258 0.07 20.80 2.10
C ARG A 258 1.51 20.39 2.41
N ASN A 259 2.34 20.16 1.39
CA ASN A 259 3.62 19.47 1.53
C ASN A 259 3.45 18.15 2.31
N HIS A 260 2.37 17.41 1.98
CA HIS A 260 2.05 16.13 2.59
C HIS A 260 2.97 15.04 2.02
N ILE A 261 3.14 13.94 2.76
CA ILE A 261 3.95 12.82 2.29
C ILE A 261 3.21 12.14 1.14
N ALA A 262 3.92 11.84 0.05
CA ALA A 262 3.33 11.09 -1.06
C ALA A 262 2.93 9.67 -0.59
N PRO A 263 1.85 9.07 -1.12
CA PRO A 263 1.43 7.72 -0.77
C PRO A 263 2.55 6.68 -0.94
N ALA A 264 2.42 5.55 -0.25
CA ALA A 264 3.18 4.37 -0.65
C ALA A 264 2.87 4.06 -2.13
N LEU A 265 3.83 3.51 -2.87
CA LEU A 265 3.66 3.12 -4.28
C LEU A 265 3.43 4.27 -5.27
N TRP A 266 3.55 5.53 -4.88
CA TRP A 266 3.40 6.70 -5.78
C TRP A 266 4.35 6.70 -7.01
N SER A 267 5.42 5.92 -6.98
CA SER A 267 6.35 5.70 -8.11
C SER A 267 6.03 4.47 -8.97
N ASP A 268 5.03 3.66 -8.63
CA ASP A 268 4.64 2.49 -9.42
C ASP A 268 3.90 2.93 -10.69
N GLN A 269 4.50 2.63 -11.85
CA GLN A 269 4.00 3.04 -13.17
C GLN A 269 2.66 2.40 -13.54
N ASN A 270 2.25 1.32 -12.85
CA ASN A 270 0.97 0.66 -13.07
C ASN A 270 -0.17 1.32 -12.30
N LEU A 271 0.14 2.05 -11.21
CA LEU A 271 -0.83 2.55 -10.24
C LEU A 271 -0.85 4.08 -10.11
N ASN A 272 0.18 4.79 -10.61
CA ASN A 272 0.34 6.24 -10.41
C ASN A 272 -0.17 7.15 -11.53
N SER A 273 -0.86 6.59 -12.54
CA SER A 273 -1.45 7.40 -13.62
C SER A 273 -2.52 8.37 -13.06
N PRO A 274 -2.59 9.63 -13.54
CA PRO A 274 -3.47 10.66 -12.96
C PRO A 274 -4.94 10.27 -12.79
N SER A 275 -5.48 9.48 -13.72
CA SER A 275 -6.90 9.06 -13.74
C SER A 275 -7.21 7.82 -12.91
N LEU A 276 -6.20 7.12 -12.38
CA LEU A 276 -6.39 5.96 -11.49
C LEU A 276 -6.71 6.42 -10.06
N PRO A 277 -7.37 5.58 -9.25
CA PRO A 277 -7.55 5.84 -7.83
C PRO A 277 -6.20 5.96 -7.13
N VAL A 278 -6.11 6.82 -6.13
CA VAL A 278 -4.97 6.84 -5.22
C VAL A 278 -5.01 5.60 -4.33
N VAL A 279 -3.88 4.88 -4.27
CA VAL A 279 -3.67 3.69 -3.43
C VAL A 279 -2.43 3.88 -2.56
N GLY A 280 -2.15 2.93 -1.65
CA GLY A 280 -1.01 3.02 -0.75
C GLY A 280 -1.13 4.14 0.28
N VAL A 281 -2.36 4.52 0.64
CA VAL A 281 -2.70 5.52 1.66
C VAL A 281 -3.19 4.84 2.94
N ASP A 282 -2.85 5.40 4.10
CA ASP A 282 -3.44 4.97 5.36
C ASP A 282 -4.72 5.74 5.69
N TRP A 283 -5.40 5.34 6.76
CA TRP A 283 -6.64 5.98 7.19
C TRP A 283 -6.47 7.47 7.55
N ASN A 284 -5.32 7.85 8.10
CA ASN A 284 -5.01 9.23 8.49
C ASN A 284 -4.68 10.09 7.25
N ASP A 285 -4.03 9.52 6.23
CA ASP A 285 -3.85 10.16 4.92
C ASP A 285 -5.21 10.49 4.29
N ALA A 286 -6.12 9.51 4.28
CA ALA A 286 -7.47 9.63 3.73
C ALA A 286 -8.33 10.66 4.49
N GLU A 287 -8.32 10.64 5.84
CA GLU A 287 -8.98 11.64 6.67
C GLU A 287 -8.44 13.05 6.42
N ALA A 288 -7.11 13.20 6.36
CA ALA A 288 -6.46 14.49 6.17
C ALA A 288 -6.78 15.11 4.80
N PHE A 289 -6.84 14.29 3.74
CA PHE A 289 -7.29 14.72 2.42
C PHE A 289 -8.74 15.20 2.44
N CYS A 290 -9.68 14.38 2.94
CA CYS A 290 -11.09 14.76 2.97
C CYS A 290 -11.31 16.03 3.81
N ARG A 291 -10.65 16.14 4.97
CA ARG A 291 -10.70 17.34 5.81
C ARG A 291 -10.12 18.57 5.11
N TRP A 292 -9.05 18.43 4.32
CA TRP A 292 -8.52 19.53 3.49
C TRP A 292 -9.55 20.04 2.48
N LEU A 293 -10.39 19.16 1.93
CA LEU A 293 -11.52 19.57 1.07
C LEU A 293 -12.71 20.19 1.82
N GLY A 294 -12.73 20.19 3.15
CA GLY A 294 -13.94 20.52 3.93
C GLY A 294 -15.00 19.42 3.87
N LYS A 295 -14.57 18.19 3.60
CA LYS A 295 -15.32 16.94 3.61
C LYS A 295 -14.86 16.09 4.82
N ARG A 296 -15.30 14.83 4.87
CA ARG A 296 -14.87 13.77 5.80
C ARG A 296 -14.82 12.43 5.06
N LEU A 297 -14.37 11.36 5.71
CA LEU A 297 -14.67 10.01 5.22
C LEU A 297 -16.18 9.71 5.40
N PRO A 298 -16.79 8.90 4.51
CA PRO A 298 -18.10 8.31 4.78
C PRO A 298 -18.02 7.43 6.04
N THR A 299 -19.13 7.32 6.77
CA THR A 299 -19.31 6.20 7.70
C THR A 299 -19.54 4.90 6.91
N GLU A 300 -19.32 3.75 7.54
CA GLU A 300 -19.56 2.45 6.93
C GLU A 300 -21.01 2.30 6.44
N ALA A 301 -21.97 2.79 7.24
CA ALA A 301 -23.38 2.75 6.90
C ALA A 301 -23.72 3.65 5.70
N GLU A 302 -23.13 4.85 5.64
CA GLU A 302 -23.29 5.75 4.48
C GLU A 302 -22.70 5.15 3.21
N TRP A 303 -21.49 4.57 3.30
CA TRP A 303 -20.84 3.92 2.18
C TRP A 303 -21.67 2.75 1.64
N GLU A 304 -22.13 1.84 2.52
CA GLU A 304 -22.93 0.69 2.09
C GLU A 304 -24.30 1.10 1.53
N LYS A 305 -24.97 2.10 2.14
CA LYS A 305 -26.20 2.66 1.58
C LYS A 305 -25.96 3.24 0.19
N ALA A 306 -24.92 4.06 0.02
CA ALA A 306 -24.56 4.65 -1.27
C ALA A 306 -24.24 3.59 -2.34
N ALA A 307 -23.68 2.45 -1.94
CA ALA A 307 -23.32 1.34 -2.83
C ALA A 307 -24.52 0.54 -3.34
N ARG A 308 -25.49 0.21 -2.46
CA ARG A 308 -26.52 -0.79 -2.77
C ARG A 308 -27.97 -0.33 -2.62
N GLY A 309 -28.21 0.86 -2.08
CA GLY A 309 -29.57 1.39 -1.92
C GLY A 309 -30.39 0.70 -0.81
N PRO A 310 -31.72 0.93 -0.77
CA PRO A 310 -32.57 0.54 0.35
C PRO A 310 -33.05 -0.91 0.31
N ASP A 311 -32.94 -1.59 -0.83
CA ASP A 311 -33.61 -2.88 -1.09
C ASP A 311 -32.82 -4.12 -0.64
N GLY A 312 -31.61 -3.94 -0.09
CA GLY A 312 -30.80 -5.04 0.46
C GLY A 312 -30.16 -5.94 -0.60
N ARG A 313 -30.06 -5.50 -1.86
CA ARG A 313 -29.34 -6.21 -2.93
C ARG A 313 -27.89 -6.55 -2.57
N ILE A 314 -27.35 -7.62 -3.18
CA ILE A 314 -26.02 -8.16 -2.84
C ILE A 314 -24.87 -7.34 -3.48
N TRP A 315 -25.01 -6.92 -4.75
CA TRP A 315 -24.09 -6.05 -5.49
C TRP A 315 -24.81 -4.77 -5.95
N PRO A 316 -24.10 -3.68 -6.30
CA PRO A 316 -24.71 -2.40 -6.71
C PRO A 316 -25.81 -2.54 -7.78
N TRP A 317 -25.59 -3.44 -8.75
CA TRP A 317 -26.52 -3.72 -9.86
C TRP A 317 -27.57 -4.80 -9.59
N GLY A 318 -27.52 -5.54 -8.47
CA GLY A 318 -28.53 -6.57 -8.15
C GLY A 318 -28.02 -7.77 -7.35
N ASN A 319 -28.68 -8.92 -7.53
CA ASN A 319 -28.45 -10.16 -6.76
C ASN A 319 -27.77 -11.29 -7.55
N ALA A 320 -27.43 -11.05 -8.81
CA ALA A 320 -26.57 -11.91 -9.61
C ALA A 320 -25.27 -11.15 -9.84
N TRP A 321 -24.15 -11.77 -9.47
CA TRP A 321 -22.82 -11.25 -9.79
C TRP A 321 -22.61 -11.28 -11.31
N ASP A 322 -21.86 -10.31 -11.82
CA ASP A 322 -21.64 -10.10 -13.24
C ASP A 322 -20.22 -9.53 -13.43
N PRO A 323 -19.23 -10.35 -13.85
CA PRO A 323 -17.82 -9.94 -13.97
C PRO A 323 -17.58 -8.81 -14.97
N ALA A 324 -18.56 -8.48 -15.82
CA ALA A 324 -18.47 -7.33 -16.73
C ALA A 324 -18.90 -6.00 -16.06
N LYS A 325 -19.18 -5.99 -14.75
CA LYS A 325 -19.69 -4.83 -14.01
C LYS A 325 -18.80 -4.37 -12.86
N ASP A 326 -17.77 -5.11 -12.50
CA ASP A 326 -16.76 -4.74 -11.50
C ASP A 326 -15.34 -4.82 -12.09
N ASN A 327 -14.35 -4.29 -11.37
CA ASN A 327 -12.93 -4.51 -11.64
C ASN A 327 -12.40 -5.46 -10.55
N HIS A 328 -11.89 -6.63 -10.94
CA HIS A 328 -11.74 -7.77 -10.04
C HIS A 328 -10.51 -8.64 -10.31
N GLY A 329 -10.06 -9.40 -9.31
CA GLY A 329 -8.86 -10.24 -9.40
C GLY A 329 -9.09 -11.68 -9.89
N MET A 330 -10.30 -11.98 -10.38
CA MET A 330 -10.83 -13.33 -10.60
C MET A 330 -9.86 -14.31 -11.26
N GLY A 331 -9.54 -15.40 -10.53
CA GLY A 331 -9.06 -16.65 -11.13
C GLY A 331 -7.65 -16.68 -11.74
N THR A 332 -6.90 -15.58 -11.80
CA THR A 332 -5.52 -15.58 -12.34
C THR A 332 -4.49 -16.07 -11.33
N GLU A 333 -3.19 -15.98 -11.63
CA GLU A 333 -2.09 -16.48 -10.77
C GLU A 333 -1.68 -15.48 -9.66
N TYR A 334 -2.04 -14.20 -9.81
CA TYR A 334 -1.48 -13.08 -9.03
C TYR A 334 -2.49 -12.04 -8.56
N GLY A 335 -3.80 -12.29 -8.68
CA GLY A 335 -4.85 -11.29 -8.42
C GLY A 335 -4.77 -10.12 -9.41
N PHE A 336 -4.46 -10.45 -10.66
CA PHE A 336 -4.50 -9.54 -11.80
C PHE A 336 -5.31 -10.26 -12.87
N ASP A 337 -6.63 -10.13 -12.85
CA ASP A 337 -7.44 -10.53 -14.01
C ASP A 337 -7.43 -9.40 -15.04
N GLU A 338 -7.66 -9.75 -16.30
CA GLU A 338 -7.83 -8.80 -17.41
C GLU A 338 -9.16 -9.06 -18.14
N SER A 339 -10.02 -9.95 -17.62
CA SER A 339 -11.29 -10.32 -18.26
C SER A 339 -12.37 -9.22 -18.20
N ASP A 340 -12.25 -8.29 -17.25
CA ASP A 340 -12.97 -7.00 -17.17
C ASP A 340 -12.32 -5.88 -18.04
N GLY A 341 -11.12 -6.13 -18.58
CA GLY A 341 -10.31 -5.19 -19.34
C GLY A 341 -9.20 -4.47 -18.56
N TYR A 342 -9.02 -4.73 -17.26
CA TYR A 342 -8.13 -3.98 -16.37
C TYR A 342 -7.23 -4.87 -15.49
N LYS A 343 -5.97 -5.04 -15.90
CA LYS A 343 -4.94 -5.78 -15.13
C LYS A 343 -4.73 -5.32 -13.68
N TYR A 344 -5.02 -4.04 -13.44
CA TYR A 344 -4.77 -3.30 -12.21
C TYR A 344 -6.01 -2.45 -11.90
N THR A 345 -5.85 -1.35 -11.16
CA THR A 345 -6.93 -0.38 -11.02
C THR A 345 -7.39 0.18 -12.39
N ALA A 346 -8.69 0.38 -12.51
CA ALA A 346 -9.36 1.04 -13.61
C ALA A 346 -9.42 2.56 -13.32
N PRO A 347 -9.54 3.41 -14.35
CA PRO A 347 -9.77 4.84 -14.14
C PRO A 347 -11.01 5.10 -13.28
N VAL A 348 -10.94 6.07 -12.36
CA VAL A 348 -12.04 6.41 -11.43
C VAL A 348 -13.33 6.91 -12.11
N GLY A 349 -13.28 7.13 -13.43
CA GLY A 349 -14.43 7.53 -14.23
C GLY A 349 -15.10 6.39 -15.00
N THR A 350 -14.62 5.15 -14.87
CA THR A 350 -15.19 3.98 -15.58
C THR A 350 -16.56 3.62 -14.99
N GLU A 351 -17.54 3.25 -15.83
CA GLU A 351 -18.89 2.89 -15.41
C GLU A 351 -19.00 1.44 -14.89
N LEU A 352 -18.09 1.06 -13.99
CA LEU A 352 -18.15 -0.16 -13.19
C LEU A 352 -18.74 0.16 -11.81
N GLY A 353 -19.15 -0.86 -11.06
CA GLY A 353 -19.67 -0.76 -9.70
C GLY A 353 -20.89 0.16 -9.52
N VAL A 354 -21.63 0.44 -10.60
CA VAL A 354 -22.60 1.55 -10.63
C VAL A 354 -23.76 1.31 -9.66
N SER A 355 -23.88 2.20 -8.68
CA SER A 355 -24.90 2.11 -7.63
C SER A 355 -26.27 2.62 -8.07
N PRO A 356 -27.35 2.32 -7.31
CA PRO A 356 -28.68 2.88 -7.55
C PRO A 356 -28.75 4.40 -7.51
N TYR A 357 -27.73 5.06 -6.93
CA TYR A 357 -27.61 6.51 -6.84
C TYR A 357 -26.60 7.08 -7.86
N GLY A 358 -25.98 6.24 -8.69
CA GLY A 358 -25.01 6.63 -9.72
C GLY A 358 -23.57 6.77 -9.23
N ALA A 359 -23.23 6.26 -8.04
CA ALA A 359 -21.85 6.18 -7.57
C ALA A 359 -21.13 5.05 -8.33
N LEU A 360 -19.93 5.32 -8.82
CA LEU A 360 -19.09 4.41 -9.60
C LEU A 360 -18.17 3.61 -8.67
N ASN A 361 -17.72 2.45 -9.14
CA ASN A 361 -16.77 1.56 -8.48
C ASN A 361 -17.15 1.21 -7.02
N MET A 362 -18.45 1.09 -6.71
CA MET A 362 -18.90 0.66 -5.37
C MET A 362 -18.80 -0.86 -5.17
N ALA A 363 -18.14 -1.56 -6.09
CA ALA A 363 -17.76 -2.96 -6.03
C ALA A 363 -16.48 -3.09 -6.88
N GLY A 364 -15.40 -3.53 -6.25
CA GLY A 364 -14.10 -3.70 -6.89
C GLY A 364 -13.34 -2.41 -7.10
N ASN A 365 -12.40 -2.47 -8.04
CA ASN A 365 -11.38 -1.45 -8.27
C ASN A 365 -10.42 -1.28 -7.08
N VAL A 366 -10.83 -0.62 -5.99
CA VAL A 366 -10.03 -0.48 -4.76
C VAL A 366 -10.92 -0.60 -3.53
N TYR A 367 -10.37 -1.19 -2.46
CA TYR A 367 -10.95 -1.04 -1.14
C TYR A 367 -10.93 0.42 -0.70
N GLU A 368 -11.94 0.83 0.05
CA GLU A 368 -12.09 2.20 0.49
C GLU A 368 -12.14 2.33 2.01
N TRP A 369 -11.23 3.11 2.58
CA TRP A 369 -11.28 3.51 3.99
C TRP A 369 -12.59 4.25 4.31
N VAL A 370 -13.26 3.83 5.39
CA VAL A 370 -14.40 4.54 5.98
C VAL A 370 -14.08 5.02 7.40
N ALA A 371 -14.89 5.90 7.98
CA ALA A 371 -14.61 6.55 9.26
C ALA A 371 -14.56 5.58 10.46
N ASP A 372 -15.37 4.52 10.41
CA ASP A 372 -15.68 3.63 11.53
C ASP A 372 -14.51 2.75 11.98
N ASP A 373 -14.51 2.41 13.27
CA ASP A 373 -13.68 1.35 13.84
C ASP A 373 -14.31 -0.02 13.54
N PHE A 374 -13.49 -1.01 13.19
CA PHE A 374 -13.94 -2.38 12.91
C PHE A 374 -14.41 -3.05 14.20
N ASN A 375 -15.71 -2.96 14.44
CA ASN A 375 -16.42 -3.55 15.57
C ASN A 375 -17.51 -4.53 15.09
N ALA A 376 -17.90 -5.44 15.98
CA ALA A 376 -19.09 -6.26 15.84
C ALA A 376 -20.31 -5.38 15.59
N TYR A 377 -21.16 -5.77 14.65
CA TYR A 377 -22.51 -5.20 14.62
C TYR A 377 -23.26 -5.60 15.90
N PRO A 378 -24.18 -4.75 16.40
CA PRO A 378 -25.06 -5.11 17.50
C PRO A 378 -25.73 -6.47 17.23
N GLU A 379 -25.84 -7.29 18.27
CA GLU A 379 -26.47 -8.62 18.24
C GLU A 379 -25.75 -9.68 17.38
N ASN A 380 -24.52 -9.43 16.92
CA ASN A 380 -23.69 -10.48 16.29
C ASN A 380 -23.20 -11.49 17.35
N ASP A 381 -23.81 -12.68 17.35
CA ASP A 381 -23.43 -13.84 18.18
C ASP A 381 -22.55 -14.87 17.44
N LYS A 382 -22.21 -14.60 16.18
CA LYS A 382 -21.48 -15.51 15.29
C LYS A 382 -19.99 -15.18 15.15
N TYR A 383 -19.57 -14.00 15.62
CA TYR A 383 -18.21 -13.51 15.52
C TYR A 383 -17.60 -13.23 16.91
N SER A 384 -16.31 -13.52 17.06
CA SER A 384 -15.57 -13.37 18.33
C SER A 384 -15.25 -11.89 18.63
N GLN A 385 -15.65 -11.37 19.80
CA GLN A 385 -15.31 -10.00 20.21
C GLN A 385 -13.79 -9.77 20.37
N GLN A 386 -13.00 -10.84 20.56
CA GLN A 386 -11.53 -10.74 20.63
C GLN A 386 -10.90 -10.28 19.30
N ASP A 387 -11.61 -10.46 18.19
CA ASP A 387 -11.07 -10.13 16.87
C ASP A 387 -11.29 -8.68 16.44
N PHE A 388 -12.27 -8.00 17.03
CA PHE A 388 -12.59 -6.58 16.79
C PHE A 388 -11.80 -5.60 17.67
N ASN A 389 -11.45 -5.97 18.91
CA ASN A 389 -10.85 -5.06 19.90
C ASN A 389 -9.36 -4.73 19.64
N LYS A 390 -8.93 -4.63 18.37
CA LYS A 390 -7.54 -4.43 17.93
C LYS A 390 -7.24 -2.98 17.52
N GLY A 391 -8.20 -2.05 17.64
CA GLY A 391 -8.05 -0.65 17.21
C GLY A 391 -8.01 -0.50 15.68
N PHE A 392 -8.71 -1.40 14.98
CA PHE A 392 -8.73 -1.46 13.52
C PHE A 392 -9.76 -0.51 12.93
N LYS A 393 -9.50 -0.02 11.72
CA LYS A 393 -10.41 0.78 10.90
C LYS A 393 -11.02 -0.08 9.80
N VAL A 394 -12.26 0.21 9.43
CA VAL A 394 -12.97 -0.51 8.37
C VAL A 394 -12.55 -0.01 6.99
N PHE A 395 -12.41 -0.92 6.04
CA PHE A 395 -12.51 -0.61 4.61
C PHE A 395 -13.52 -1.53 3.90
N LYS A 396 -14.03 -1.06 2.75
CA LYS A 396 -15.21 -1.60 2.06
C LYS A 396 -14.97 -1.73 0.55
N GLY A 397 -15.75 -2.59 -0.11
CA GLY A 397 -15.93 -2.60 -1.57
C GLY A 397 -15.25 -3.72 -2.36
N GLY A 398 -14.19 -4.34 -1.84
CA GLY A 398 -13.34 -5.22 -2.63
C GLY A 398 -12.45 -4.44 -3.59
N ALA A 399 -11.44 -5.08 -4.16
CA ALA A 399 -10.53 -4.44 -5.11
C ALA A 399 -10.27 -5.30 -6.35
N TYR A 400 -9.49 -4.74 -7.29
CA TYR A 400 -8.98 -5.42 -8.49
C TYR A 400 -8.15 -6.68 -8.19
N THR A 401 -7.82 -6.94 -6.93
CA THR A 401 -7.08 -8.11 -6.44
C THR A 401 -8.00 -9.23 -5.91
N ASP A 402 -9.29 -8.96 -5.65
CA ASP A 402 -10.23 -9.89 -5.03
C ASP A 402 -11.31 -10.44 -5.99
N GLY A 403 -11.85 -11.61 -5.66
CA GLY A 403 -13.03 -12.19 -6.32
C GLY A 403 -14.40 -11.72 -5.78
N GLN A 404 -15.46 -12.24 -6.41
CA GLN A 404 -16.88 -11.84 -6.22
C GLN A 404 -17.39 -11.69 -4.77
N SER A 405 -16.79 -12.41 -3.82
CA SER A 405 -17.26 -12.48 -2.43
C SER A 405 -16.86 -11.28 -1.60
N ASP A 406 -15.76 -10.61 -1.94
CA ASP A 406 -15.26 -9.46 -1.20
C ASP A 406 -15.67 -8.14 -1.87
N GLN A 407 -15.92 -8.20 -3.18
CA GLN A 407 -16.59 -7.22 -4.04
C GLN A 407 -18.01 -6.81 -3.60
N ARG A 408 -18.63 -7.52 -2.64
CA ARG A 408 -19.97 -7.21 -2.14
C ARG A 408 -19.93 -5.99 -1.22
N PRO A 409 -20.78 -4.97 -1.40
CA PRO A 409 -20.85 -3.82 -0.49
C PRO A 409 -21.08 -4.12 0.99
N ALA A 410 -21.69 -5.27 1.32
CA ALA A 410 -21.85 -5.71 2.70
C ALA A 410 -20.54 -6.27 3.32
N SER A 411 -19.61 -6.78 2.50
CA SER A 411 -18.29 -7.22 2.95
C SER A 411 -17.56 -6.09 3.68
N ARG A 412 -16.76 -6.45 4.67
CA ARG A 412 -16.08 -5.51 5.57
C ARG A 412 -14.84 -6.17 6.16
N ILE A 413 -13.71 -5.49 6.03
CA ILE A 413 -12.42 -5.94 6.53
C ILE A 413 -11.86 -4.84 7.44
N GLY A 414 -11.07 -5.24 8.44
CA GLY A 414 -10.46 -4.33 9.40
C GLY A 414 -8.96 -4.54 9.54
N TYR A 415 -8.20 -3.45 9.47
CA TYR A 415 -6.75 -3.42 9.72
C TYR A 415 -6.37 -2.19 10.56
N GLN A 416 -5.13 -2.14 11.05
CA GLN A 416 -4.59 -0.99 11.76
C GLN A 416 -4.71 0.30 10.92
N LYS A 417 -4.91 1.43 11.59
CA LYS A 417 -5.07 2.74 10.93
C LYS A 417 -3.85 3.25 10.16
N ASP A 418 -2.70 2.61 10.29
CA ASP A 418 -1.42 2.89 9.60
C ASP A 418 -1.09 1.85 8.52
N TYR A 419 -1.99 0.89 8.30
CA TYR A 419 -1.93 -0.07 7.21
C TYR A 419 -2.08 0.64 5.85
N LYS A 420 -1.33 0.18 4.85
CA LYS A 420 -1.32 0.71 3.47
C LYS A 420 -1.13 -0.46 2.51
N ASP A 421 -1.84 -0.46 1.39
CA ASP A 421 -1.74 -1.56 0.43
C ASP A 421 -1.90 -1.09 -1.03
N VAL A 422 -1.56 -1.95 -1.98
CA VAL A 422 -1.59 -1.72 -3.44
C VAL A 422 -2.99 -1.47 -3.99
N ASP A 423 -4.00 -1.81 -3.21
CA ASP A 423 -5.41 -1.93 -3.57
C ASP A 423 -6.34 -1.21 -2.58
N ILE A 424 -5.80 -0.44 -1.63
CA ILE A 424 -6.58 0.38 -0.69
C ILE A 424 -6.44 1.87 -1.01
N GLY A 425 -7.58 2.47 -1.39
CA GLY A 425 -7.82 3.89 -1.56
C GLY A 425 -8.96 4.41 -0.66
N PHE A 426 -9.72 5.39 -1.15
CA PHE A 426 -10.87 5.98 -0.44
C PHE A 426 -11.70 6.93 -1.35
N ARG A 427 -12.90 7.28 -0.88
CA ARG A 427 -13.69 8.44 -1.36
C ARG A 427 -14.16 9.30 -0.18
N CYS A 428 -14.51 10.56 -0.42
CA CYS A 428 -15.00 11.43 0.64
C CYS A 428 -16.54 11.51 0.70
N ALA A 429 -17.05 11.95 1.84
CA ALA A 429 -18.45 12.29 2.08
C ALA A 429 -18.56 13.64 2.79
N LYS A 430 -19.76 14.21 2.81
CA LYS A 430 -20.07 15.49 3.45
C LYS A 430 -21.50 15.44 3.99
N ASN A 431 -21.73 16.09 5.12
CA ASN A 431 -23.10 16.37 5.57
C ASN A 431 -23.79 17.30 4.56
N GLU A 432 -25.13 17.27 4.54
CA GLU A 432 -25.92 18.19 3.70
C GLU A 432 -25.64 19.67 4.02
#